data_AF-A0A9P8E6N6-F1
#
_entry.id   AF-A0A9P8E6N6-F1
#
_cell.length_a   1.000
_cell.length_b   1.000
_cell.length_c   1.000
_cell.angle_alpha   90.00
_cell.angle_beta   90.00
_cell.angle_gamma   90.00
#
_symmetry.space_group_name_H-M   'P 1'
#
loop_
_entity.id
_entity.type
_entity.pdbx_description
1 polymer ?
#
loop_
_entity_poly.entity_id
_entity_poly.type
_entity_poly.pdbx_seq_one_letter_code
_entity_poly.pdbx_strand_id
1 'polypeptide(L)'
;MVYATSCINIHETLATNSLTRIALAIRKAIIETDKHYIEPLVSLLNGIQSYDCIEPASFAGLMDTSVMTTSWFRIPFYDIQWGFMFGGGHCDRVRTVHEGFFNGSQVILPALPNNDMEVVIGLDQEHWERFERDELWARYAS
;
A
#
# COMPACT_ATOMS: atom_id res chain seq x y z
N MET A 1 4.44 -18.68 15.37
CA MET A 1 4.07 -17.77 14.27
C MET A 1 5.24 -17.76 13.30
N VAL A 2 4.99 -18.03 12.01
CA VAL A 2 6.05 -18.04 10.99
C VAL A 2 6.00 -16.70 10.27
N TYR A 3 7.05 -15.90 10.44
CA TYR A 3 7.15 -14.60 9.78
C TYR A 3 7.94 -14.76 8.49
N ALA A 4 7.34 -14.37 7.37
CA ALA A 4 8.07 -14.05 6.15
C ALA A 4 7.98 -12.54 5.96
N THR A 5 9.12 -11.88 6.05
CA THR A 5 9.16 -10.42 6.05
C THR A 5 10.04 -9.92 4.91
N SER A 6 9.43 -9.19 3.99
CA SER A 6 10.11 -8.17 3.19
C SER A 6 9.63 -6.84 3.74
N CYS A 7 10.39 -6.24 4.65
CA CYS A 7 10.08 -4.94 5.25
C CYS A 7 11.30 -4.04 5.18
N ILE A 8 11.04 -2.73 5.14
CA ILE A 8 12.07 -1.70 5.25
C ILE A 8 11.87 -1.03 6.61
N ASN A 9 12.94 -0.87 7.38
CA ASN A 9 12.87 -0.15 8.65
C ASN A 9 12.57 1.33 8.38
N ILE A 10 11.40 1.81 8.82
CA ILE A 10 10.97 3.18 8.54
C ILE A 10 11.85 4.21 9.23
N HIS A 11 12.34 3.93 10.45
CA HIS A 11 13.17 4.87 11.20
C HIS A 11 14.53 5.07 10.54
N GLU A 12 15.17 3.99 10.07
CA GLU A 12 16.42 4.08 9.31
C GLU A 12 16.23 4.82 7.99
N THR A 13 15.07 4.63 7.37
CA THR A 13 14.72 5.24 6.09
C THR A 13 14.44 6.74 6.23
N LEU A 14 13.69 7.13 7.27
CA LEU A 14 13.35 8.52 7.58
C LEU A 14 14.54 9.30 8.15
N ALA A 15 15.47 8.66 8.87
CA ALA A 15 16.67 9.32 9.39
C ALA A 15 17.55 9.94 8.29
N THR A 16 17.39 9.53 7.04
CA THR A 16 18.14 10.06 5.91
C THR A 16 17.63 11.40 5.36
N ASN A 17 16.42 11.84 5.73
CA ASN A 17 15.74 13.04 5.22
C ASN A 17 15.81 13.20 3.69
N SER A 18 15.80 12.09 2.93
CA SER A 18 16.03 12.10 1.48
C SER A 18 15.05 11.19 0.76
N LEU A 19 14.09 11.78 0.03
CA LEU A 19 13.11 11.04 -0.77
C LEU A 19 13.76 10.06 -1.76
N THR A 20 14.88 10.46 -2.36
CA THR A 20 15.65 9.61 -3.28
C THR A 20 16.16 8.34 -2.59
N ARG A 21 16.65 8.45 -1.34
CA ARG A 21 17.14 7.29 -0.59
C ARG A 21 16.00 6.36 -0.20
N ILE A 22 14.85 6.91 0.19
CA ILE A 22 13.62 6.15 0.45
C ILE A 22 13.20 5.38 -0.81
N ALA A 23 13.10 6.07 -1.94
CA ALA A 23 12.73 5.46 -3.22
C ALA A 23 13.69 4.35 -3.66
N LEU A 24 15.00 4.55 -3.46
CA LEU A 24 16.02 3.53 -3.73
C LEU A 24 15.89 2.32 -2.81
N ALA A 25 15.61 2.52 -1.52
CA ALA A 25 15.40 1.43 -0.58
C ALA A 25 14.18 0.58 -0.98
N ILE A 26 13.06 1.22 -1.31
CA ILE A 26 11.85 0.55 -1.82
C ILE A 26 12.16 -0.22 -3.11
N ARG A 27 12.85 0.41 -4.07
CA ARG A 27 13.21 -0.24 -5.33
C ARG A 27 14.09 -1.47 -5.11
N LYS A 28 15.07 -1.42 -4.22
CA LYS A 28 15.94 -2.55 -3.90
C LYS A 28 15.15 -3.71 -3.30
N ALA A 29 14.30 -3.44 -2.30
CA ALA A 29 13.47 -4.47 -1.68
C ALA A 29 12.53 -5.15 -2.69
N ILE A 30 11.97 -4.40 -3.65
CA ILE A 30 11.17 -4.96 -4.75
C ILE A 30 12.02 -5.88 -5.65
N ILE A 31 13.23 -5.45 -6.03
CA ILE A 31 14.13 -6.25 -6.89
C ILE A 31 14.55 -7.54 -6.19
N GLU A 32 14.80 -7.48 -4.88
CA GLU A 32 15.17 -8.64 -4.05
C GLU A 32 14.00 -9.62 -3.83
N THR A 33 12.76 -9.15 -3.99
CA THR A 33 11.55 -9.99 -3.92
C THR A 33 11.30 -10.65 -5.28
N ASP A 34 12.23 -11.51 -5.69
CA ASP A 34 12.18 -12.22 -6.97
C ASP A 34 11.63 -13.65 -6.83
N LYS A 35 11.73 -14.43 -7.91
CA LYS A 35 11.32 -15.83 -7.93
C LYS A 35 12.06 -16.68 -6.88
N HIS A 36 13.35 -16.41 -6.65
CA HIS A 36 14.16 -17.16 -5.68
C HIS A 36 13.78 -16.84 -4.23
N TYR A 37 13.18 -15.67 -3.97
CA TYR A 37 12.55 -15.37 -2.69
C TYR A 37 11.15 -16.00 -2.56
N ILE A 38 10.33 -15.91 -3.62
CA ILE A 38 8.91 -16.32 -3.57
C ILE A 38 8.76 -17.85 -3.53
N GLU A 39 9.54 -18.62 -4.29
CA GLU A 39 9.39 -20.08 -4.35
C GLU A 39 9.63 -20.78 -2.99
N PRO A 40 10.70 -20.47 -2.24
CA PRO A 40 10.88 -21.01 -0.90
C PRO A 40 9.78 -20.57 0.07
N LEU A 41 9.31 -19.33 -0.04
CA LEU A 41 8.19 -18.84 0.77
C LEU A 41 6.92 -19.66 0.50
N VAL A 42 6.54 -19.87 -0.76
CA VAL A 42 5.40 -20.72 -1.12
C VAL A 42 5.61 -22.15 -0.60
N SER A 43 6.81 -22.69 -0.72
CA SER A 43 7.14 -24.03 -0.23
C SER A 43 7.00 -24.14 1.29
N LEU A 44 7.44 -23.11 2.03
CA LEU A 44 7.27 -23.00 3.48
C LEU A 44 5.78 -22.94 3.84
N LEU A 45 5.01 -22.09 3.16
CA LEU A 45 3.57 -21.94 3.37
C LEU A 45 2.80 -23.24 3.11
N ASN A 46 3.20 -24.05 2.12
CA ASN A 46 2.61 -25.36 1.83
C ASN A 46 2.87 -26.39 2.93
N GLY A 47 3.92 -26.20 3.75
CA GLY A 47 4.26 -27.09 4.87
C GLY A 47 3.51 -26.76 6.17
N ILE A 48 2.76 -25.66 6.22
CA ILE A 48 2.07 -25.21 7.44
C ILE A 48 0.70 -25.90 7.55
N GLN A 49 0.42 -26.48 8.72
CA GLN A 49 -0.80 -27.27 8.96
C GLN A 49 -2.08 -26.42 9.00
N SER A 50 -2.00 -25.15 9.40
CA SER A 50 -3.10 -24.19 9.36
C SER A 50 -2.60 -22.79 9.01
N TYR A 51 -3.26 -22.14 8.05
CA TYR A 51 -3.01 -20.76 7.65
C TYR A 51 -3.48 -19.73 8.68
N ASP A 52 -4.29 -20.13 9.69
CA ASP A 52 -4.75 -19.24 10.76
C ASP A 52 -3.59 -18.69 11.61
N CYS A 53 -2.42 -19.33 11.53
CA CYS A 53 -1.21 -18.95 12.25
C CYS A 53 -0.31 -17.96 11.47
N ILE A 54 -0.77 -17.46 10.33
CA ILE A 54 0.00 -16.61 9.42
C ILE A 54 -0.65 -15.23 9.36
N GLU A 55 0.16 -14.22 9.63
CA GLU A 55 -0.23 -12.82 9.49
C GLU A 55 0.86 -12.04 8.75
N PRO A 56 0.51 -10.97 8.02
CA PRO A 56 1.50 -10.06 7.47
C PRO A 56 2.37 -9.49 8.60
N ALA A 57 3.69 -9.56 8.47
CA ALA A 57 4.59 -9.07 9.50
C ALA A 57 4.42 -7.57 9.81
N SER A 58 3.86 -6.80 8.88
CA SER A 58 3.49 -5.40 9.11
C SER A 58 2.44 -5.23 10.20
N PHE A 59 1.61 -6.24 10.49
CA PHE A 59 0.50 -6.14 11.44
C PHE A 59 0.99 -5.89 12.88
N ALA A 60 2.10 -6.50 13.28
CA ALA A 60 2.65 -6.35 14.62
C ALA A 60 3.14 -4.91 14.93
N GLY A 61 3.56 -4.16 13.92
CA GLY A 61 4.01 -2.76 14.05
C GLY A 61 3.02 -1.74 13.46
N LEU A 62 1.94 -2.21 12.86
CA LEU A 62 0.82 -1.41 12.36
C LEU A 62 0.22 -0.65 13.55
N MET A 63 -0.29 0.56 13.29
CA MET A 63 -0.77 1.49 14.33
C MET A 63 0.31 2.27 15.10
N ASP A 64 1.60 1.96 14.95
CA ASP A 64 2.69 2.67 15.63
C ASP A 64 3.83 3.06 14.67
N THR A 65 4.68 2.10 14.30
CA THR A 65 5.93 2.39 13.55
C THR A 65 5.96 1.80 12.15
N SER A 66 4.91 1.11 11.70
CA SER A 66 4.86 0.50 10.37
C SER A 66 3.78 1.11 9.49
N VAL A 67 4.10 1.22 8.21
CA VAL A 67 3.16 1.58 7.16
C VAL A 67 2.98 0.37 6.24
N MET A 68 1.73 0.07 5.91
CA MET A 68 1.37 -0.94 4.93
C MET A 68 0.72 -0.29 3.72
N THR A 69 1.39 -0.36 2.58
CA THR A 69 0.90 0.23 1.32
C THR A 69 0.59 -0.85 0.30
N THR A 70 -0.58 -0.77 -0.32
CA THR A 70 -0.93 -1.54 -1.52
C THR A 70 -1.17 -0.60 -2.68
N SER A 71 -0.79 -1.01 -3.90
CA SER A 71 -0.93 -0.18 -5.09
C SER A 71 -1.79 -0.87 -6.14
N TRP A 72 -2.89 -0.22 -6.51
CA TRP A 72 -3.78 -0.62 -7.59
C TRP A 72 -3.58 0.24 -8.83
N PHE A 73 -2.58 1.14 -8.83
CA PHE A 73 -2.35 2.15 -9.86
C PHE A 73 -2.30 1.57 -11.28
N ARG A 74 -1.78 0.34 -11.43
CA ARG A 74 -1.64 -0.35 -12.72
C ARG A 74 -2.76 -1.34 -13.04
N ILE A 75 -3.76 -1.46 -12.17
CA ILE A 75 -4.90 -2.35 -12.41
C ILE A 75 -5.89 -1.60 -13.33
N PRO A 76 -6.26 -2.16 -14.50
CA PRO A 76 -7.00 -1.45 -15.54
C PRO A 76 -8.50 -1.39 -15.25
N PHE A 77 -8.89 -0.89 -14.07
CA PHE A 77 -10.30 -0.85 -13.67
C PHE A 77 -11.18 0.02 -14.58
N TYR A 78 -10.64 1.14 -15.07
CA TYR A 78 -11.37 2.07 -15.93
C TYR A 78 -11.57 1.54 -17.36
N ASP A 79 -10.78 0.54 -17.77
CA ASP A 79 -10.89 -0.07 -19.10
C ASP A 79 -12.02 -1.10 -19.18
N ILE A 80 -12.60 -1.49 -18.04
CA ILE A 80 -13.66 -2.50 -17.97
C ILE A 80 -14.95 -1.93 -18.56
N GLN A 81 -15.53 -2.68 -19.51
CA GLN A 81 -16.82 -2.40 -20.15
C GLN A 81 -17.95 -3.18 -19.47
N TRP A 82 -18.79 -2.47 -18.72
CA TRP A 82 -19.97 -2.99 -18.04
C TRP A 82 -21.23 -2.98 -18.91
N GLY A 83 -21.16 -2.35 -20.09
CA GLY A 83 -22.24 -2.28 -21.07
C GLY A 83 -22.94 -0.92 -21.13
N PHE A 84 -23.53 -0.61 -22.29
CA PHE A 84 -24.01 0.73 -22.65
C PHE A 84 -25.11 1.31 -21.73
N MET A 85 -25.80 0.46 -20.96
CA MET A 85 -26.84 0.88 -20.03
C MET A 85 -26.29 1.65 -18.82
N PHE A 86 -24.98 1.56 -18.54
CA PHE A 86 -24.31 2.20 -17.41
C PHE A 86 -23.50 3.43 -17.85
N GLY A 87 -24.17 4.51 -18.28
CA GLY A 87 -23.50 5.80 -18.49
C GLY A 87 -22.33 5.78 -19.49
N GLY A 88 -22.41 4.94 -20.54
CA GLY A 88 -21.32 4.75 -21.51
C GLY A 88 -20.46 3.51 -21.27
N GLY A 89 -20.74 2.74 -20.22
CA GLY A 89 -20.19 1.40 -19.98
C GLY A 89 -18.91 1.35 -19.16
N HIS A 90 -18.39 2.48 -18.71
CA HIS A 90 -17.19 2.55 -17.87
C HIS A 90 -17.50 3.02 -16.45
N CYS A 91 -16.64 2.66 -15.50
CA CYS A 91 -16.70 3.26 -14.18
C CYS A 91 -16.22 4.72 -14.23
N ASP A 92 -16.95 5.64 -13.60
CA ASP A 92 -16.51 7.03 -13.46
C ASP A 92 -15.34 7.15 -12.46
N ARG A 93 -15.45 6.42 -11.34
CA ARG A 93 -14.51 6.42 -10.23
C ARG A 93 -14.48 5.08 -9.52
N VAL A 94 -13.28 4.63 -9.17
CA VAL A 94 -13.06 3.54 -8.22
C VAL A 94 -12.77 4.14 -6.85
N ARG A 95 -13.47 3.67 -5.82
CA ARG A 95 -13.30 4.10 -4.43
C ARG A 95 -13.28 2.90 -3.51
N THR A 96 -12.79 3.12 -2.30
CA THR A 96 -12.88 2.16 -1.21
C THR A 96 -14.14 2.46 -0.39
N VAL A 97 -14.63 1.48 0.36
CA VAL A 97 -15.62 1.75 1.41
C VAL A 97 -14.97 2.60 2.51
N HIS A 98 -15.78 3.32 3.30
CA HIS A 98 -15.25 4.21 4.35
C HIS A 98 -14.64 3.44 5.53
N GLU A 99 -15.01 2.16 5.69
CA GLU A 99 -14.62 1.30 6.81
C GLU A 99 -13.43 0.41 6.45
N GLY A 100 -12.76 -0.14 7.46
CA GLY A 100 -11.70 -1.14 7.26
C GLY A 100 -10.30 -0.55 7.03
N PHE A 101 -10.14 0.76 7.19
CA PHE A 101 -8.84 1.42 7.25
C PHE A 101 -8.40 1.57 8.70
N PHE A 102 -7.14 1.26 8.96
CA PHE A 102 -6.51 1.34 10.27
C PHE A 102 -5.27 2.23 10.15
N ASN A 103 -4.79 2.75 11.28
CA ASN A 103 -3.64 3.64 11.31
C ASN A 103 -2.42 2.99 10.64
N GLY A 104 -1.82 3.68 9.66
CA GLY A 104 -0.70 3.20 8.87
C GLY A 104 -1.06 2.39 7.63
N SER A 105 -2.35 2.23 7.29
CA SER A 105 -2.77 1.60 6.02
C SER A 105 -2.85 2.62 4.89
N GLN A 106 -2.40 2.23 3.70
CA GLN A 106 -2.43 3.08 2.52
C GLN A 106 -2.80 2.28 1.27
N VAL A 107 -3.66 2.87 0.44
CA VAL A 107 -4.06 2.29 -0.85
C VAL A 107 -3.87 3.35 -1.94
N ILE A 108 -2.97 3.08 -2.87
CA ILE A 108 -2.89 3.86 -4.11
C ILE A 108 -3.97 3.33 -5.05
N LEU A 109 -4.96 4.15 -5.38
CA LEU A 109 -6.08 3.79 -6.24
C LEU A 109 -5.63 3.62 -7.70
N PRO A 110 -6.47 3.00 -8.55
CA PRO A 110 -6.19 2.88 -9.98
C PRO A 110 -5.93 4.24 -10.60
N ALA A 111 -4.98 4.32 -11.54
CA ALA A 111 -4.69 5.55 -12.26
C ALA A 111 -5.96 6.09 -12.90
N LEU A 112 -6.28 7.36 -12.67
CA LEU A 112 -7.40 8.00 -13.33
C LEU A 112 -7.16 8.05 -14.85
N PRO A 113 -8.20 8.20 -15.69
CA PRO A 113 -8.02 8.28 -17.15
C PRO A 113 -7.09 9.42 -17.62
N ASN A 114 -6.87 10.43 -16.79
CA ASN A 114 -5.92 11.52 -17.02
C ASN A 114 -4.52 11.26 -16.44
N ASN A 115 -4.26 10.06 -15.94
CA ASN A 115 -3.06 9.61 -15.21
C ASN A 115 -2.84 10.24 -13.83
N ASP A 116 -3.82 10.93 -13.26
CA ASP A 116 -3.73 11.39 -11.89
C ASP A 116 -3.76 10.21 -10.90
N MET A 117 -3.13 10.43 -9.75
CA MET A 117 -3.00 9.44 -8.68
C MET A 117 -3.84 9.87 -7.48
N GLU A 118 -4.68 8.96 -7.00
CA GLU A 118 -5.42 9.14 -5.76
C GLU A 118 -4.92 8.13 -4.72
N VAL A 119 -4.81 8.57 -3.47
CA VAL A 119 -4.29 7.74 -2.37
C VAL A 119 -5.26 7.82 -1.19
N VAL A 120 -5.70 6.66 -0.71
CA VAL A 120 -6.43 6.54 0.56
C VAL A 120 -5.43 6.30 1.67
N ILE A 121 -5.51 7.07 2.74
CA ILE A 121 -4.61 7.00 3.88
C ILE A 121 -5.44 6.77 5.14
N GLY A 122 -5.20 5.67 5.84
CA GLY A 122 -5.73 5.39 7.16
C GLY A 122 -4.80 5.95 8.24
N LEU A 123 -5.30 6.93 8.99
CA LEU A 123 -4.67 7.44 10.21
C LEU A 123 -5.70 7.46 11.34
N ASP A 124 -5.22 7.40 12.59
CA ASP A 124 -6.08 7.80 13.70
C ASP A 124 -6.33 9.32 13.69
N GLN A 125 -7.26 9.77 14.52
CA GLN A 125 -7.67 11.17 14.54
C GLN A 125 -6.53 12.12 14.90
N GLU A 126 -5.68 11.77 15.87
CA GLU A 126 -4.58 12.66 16.29
C GLU A 126 -3.55 12.84 15.16
N HIS A 127 -3.18 11.74 14.51
CA HIS A 127 -2.24 11.78 13.39
C HIS A 127 -2.86 12.48 12.17
N TRP A 128 -4.16 12.30 11.92
CA TRP A 128 -4.86 12.99 10.83
C TRP A 128 -4.85 14.52 11.01
N GLU A 129 -5.14 15.02 12.21
CA GLU A 129 -5.13 16.47 12.51
C GLU A 129 -3.75 17.10 12.31
N ARG A 130 -2.67 16.35 12.55
CA ARG A 130 -1.30 16.80 12.26
C ARG A 130 -1.00 16.75 10.77
N PHE A 131 -1.35 15.66 10.11
CA PHE A 131 -1.10 15.42 8.69
C PHE A 131 -1.80 16.45 7.80
N GLU A 132 -3.04 16.81 8.13
CA GLU A 132 -3.83 17.82 7.41
C GLU A 132 -3.16 19.21 7.40
N ARG A 133 -2.35 19.51 8.41
CA ARG A 133 -1.65 20.79 8.56
C ARG A 133 -0.21 20.78 8.05
N ASP A 134 0.25 19.66 7.49
CA ASP A 134 1.61 19.52 7.00
C ASP A 134 1.79 20.30 5.68
N GLU A 135 2.57 21.38 5.73
CA GLU A 135 2.82 22.26 4.58
C GLU A 135 3.57 21.56 3.44
N LEU A 136 4.42 20.57 3.78
CA LEU A 136 5.16 19.82 2.78
C LEU A 136 4.19 18.89 2.02
N TRP A 137 3.28 18.22 2.72
CA TRP A 137 2.23 17.42 2.11
C TRP A 137 1.31 18.25 1.23
N ALA A 138 0.79 19.37 1.74
CA ALA A 138 -0.12 20.26 1.02
C ALA A 138 0.48 20.87 -0.25
N ARG A 139 1.82 20.85 -0.39
CA ARG A 139 2.50 21.27 -1.62
C ARG A 139 2.34 20.27 -2.78
N TYR A 140 2.16 18.98 -2.49
CA TYR A 140 2.16 17.91 -3.49
C TYR A 140 0.81 17.20 -3.60
N ALA A 141 -0.01 17.23 -2.56
CA ALA A 141 -1.32 16.61 -2.52
C ALA A 141 -2.41 17.67 -2.37
N SER A 142 -3.57 17.43 -3.00
CA SER A 142 -4.74 18.32 -3.04
C SER A 142 -6.03 17.55 -2.82
#